data_AF-A0A931USU5-F1
#
_entry.id   AF-A0A931USU5-F1
#
_cell.length_a   1.000
_cell.length_b   1.000
_cell.length_c   1.000
_cell.angle_alpha   90.00
_cell.angle_beta   90.00
_cell.angle_gamma   90.00
#
_symmetry.space_group_name_H-M   'P 1'
#
loop_
_entity.id
_entity.type
_entity.pdbx_description
1 polymer ?
#
loop_
_entity_poly.entity_id
_entity_poly.type
_entity_poly.pdbx_seq_one_letter_code
_entity_poly.pdbx_strand_id
1 'polypeptide(L)'
;MTREWTPERADAVAGRLGLRLGPDHWRVIAGARELSVAAGGPLDLQHLAAHVAMSTQALFALFPAPVPETLAAISGVGLGASVSRRRVT
;
A
#
# COMPACT_ATOMS: atom_id res chain seq x y z
N MET A 1 -7.50 13.01 -16.72
CA MET A 1 -8.48 12.94 -15.61
C MET A 1 -7.89 12.11 -14.49
N THR A 2 -7.26 12.73 -13.51
CA THR A 2 -6.81 12.08 -12.27
C THR A 2 -8.06 11.67 -11.50
N ARG A 3 -8.42 10.38 -11.54
CA ARG A 3 -9.47 9.83 -10.69
C ARG A 3 -9.01 10.00 -9.25
N GLU A 4 -9.60 10.97 -8.55
CA GLU A 4 -9.30 11.21 -7.14
C GLU A 4 -9.60 9.96 -6.31
N TRP A 5 -8.70 9.68 -5.37
CA TRP A 5 -8.89 8.59 -4.42
C TRP A 5 -9.94 9.01 -3.39
N THR A 6 -10.89 8.12 -3.09
CA THR A 6 -11.82 8.27 -1.96
C THR A 6 -11.93 6.93 -1.22
N PRO A 7 -12.34 6.93 0.06
CA PRO A 7 -12.56 5.70 0.83
C PRO A 7 -13.51 4.72 0.12
N GLU A 8 -14.58 5.22 -0.50
CA GLU A 8 -15.57 4.38 -1.21
C GLU A 8 -14.95 3.71 -2.43
N ARG A 9 -14.01 4.39 -3.10
CA ARG A 9 -13.27 3.79 -4.22
C ARG A 9 -12.30 2.73 -3.73
N ALA A 10 -11.61 2.97 -2.61
CA ALA A 10 -10.72 1.99 -2.00
C ALA A 10 -11.50 0.71 -1.62
N ASP A 11 -12.67 0.87 -0.99
CA ASP A 11 -13.54 -0.25 -0.60
C ASP A 11 -14.10 -0.98 -1.82
N ALA A 12 -14.52 -0.25 -2.86
CA ALA A 12 -14.97 -0.85 -4.11
C ALA A 12 -13.86 -1.63 -4.85
N VAL A 13 -12.60 -1.16 -4.80
CA VAL A 13 -11.45 -1.88 -5.36
C VAL A 13 -11.15 -3.12 -4.53
N ALA A 14 -11.13 -3.00 -3.21
CA ALA A 14 -10.91 -4.14 -2.31
C ALA A 14 -11.98 -5.23 -2.50
N GLY A 15 -13.25 -4.84 -2.62
CA GLY A 15 -14.35 -5.78 -2.89
C GLY A 15 -14.19 -6.56 -4.19
N ARG A 16 -13.66 -5.92 -5.25
CA ARG A 16 -13.34 -6.61 -6.53
C ARG A 16 -12.19 -7.61 -6.39
N LEU A 17 -11.31 -7.41 -5.42
CA LEU A 17 -10.20 -8.31 -5.08
C LEU A 17 -10.59 -9.37 -4.04
N GLY A 18 -11.87 -9.43 -3.64
CA GLY A 18 -12.34 -10.36 -2.62
C GLY A 18 -11.86 -10.00 -1.20
N LEU A 19 -11.42 -8.76 -0.99
CA LEU A 19 -10.94 -8.25 0.30
C LEU A 19 -11.98 -7.36 0.95
N ARG A 20 -12.21 -7.56 2.26
CA ARG A 20 -13.03 -6.67 3.08
C ARG A 20 -12.13 -5.77 3.94
N LEU A 21 -12.24 -4.45 3.77
CA LEU A 21 -11.40 -3.50 4.50
C LEU A 21 -11.84 -3.35 5.95
N GLY A 22 -11.17 -4.09 6.83
CA GLY A 22 -11.22 -3.89 8.29
C GLY A 22 -10.31 -2.75 8.79
N PRO A 23 -10.35 -2.44 10.10
CA PRO A 23 -9.60 -1.33 10.71
C PRO A 23 -8.10 -1.34 10.41
N ASP A 24 -7.46 -2.51 10.47
CA ASP A 24 -6.02 -2.64 10.19
C ASP A 24 -5.68 -2.35 8.73
N HIS A 25 -6.57 -2.70 7.79
CA HIS A 25 -6.39 -2.36 6.38
C HIS A 25 -6.40 -0.84 6.20
N TRP A 26 -7.35 -0.15 6.84
CA TRP A 26 -7.44 1.31 6.78
C TRP A 26 -6.21 1.99 7.39
N ARG A 27 -5.66 1.43 8.48
CA ARG A 27 -4.41 1.91 9.07
C ARG A 27 -3.24 1.81 8.08
N VAL A 28 -3.11 0.67 7.38
CA VAL A 28 -2.06 0.48 6.35
C VAL A 28 -2.28 1.40 5.14
N ILE A 29 -3.52 1.53 4.66
CA ILE A 29 -3.86 2.42 3.53
C ILE A 29 -3.56 3.88 3.86
N ALA A 30 -3.93 4.35 5.05
CA ALA A 30 -3.63 5.70 5.51
C ALA A 30 -2.12 5.94 5.59
N GLY A 31 -1.38 5.02 6.22
CA GLY A 31 0.08 5.10 6.32
C GLY A 31 0.77 5.11 4.95
N ALA A 32 0.30 4.30 3.99
CA ALA A 32 0.84 4.30 2.63
C ALA A 32 0.63 5.64 1.92
N ARG A 33 -0.50 6.31 2.15
CA ARG A 33 -0.81 7.62 1.59
C ARG A 33 0.01 8.73 2.23
N GLU A 34 0.13 8.73 3.55
CA GLU A 34 0.99 9.67 4.29
C GLU A 34 2.44 9.60 3.82
N LEU A 35 3.00 8.39 3.79
CA LEU A 35 4.38 8.18 3.36
C LEU A 35 4.59 8.49 1.89
N SER A 36 3.61 8.22 1.01
CA SER A 36 3.71 8.58 -0.40
C SER A 36 3.81 10.09 -0.61
N VAL A 37 3.16 10.90 0.23
CA VAL A 37 3.30 12.36 0.20
C VAL A 37 4.69 12.77 0.69
N ALA A 38 5.21 12.11 1.73
CA ALA A 38 6.52 12.43 2.31
C ALA A 38 7.72 11.98 1.45
N ALA A 39 7.63 10.83 0.80
CA ALA A 39 8.77 10.18 0.13
C ALA A 39 9.09 10.74 -1.25
N GLY A 40 8.14 11.38 -1.94
CA GLY A 40 8.31 11.86 -3.32
C GLY A 40 8.68 10.77 -4.34
N GLY A 41 8.51 9.49 -3.98
CA GLY A 41 8.97 8.33 -4.74
C GLY A 41 8.26 7.03 -4.29
N PRO A 42 8.61 5.88 -4.91
CA PRO A 42 7.96 4.61 -4.63
C PRO A 42 8.15 4.18 -3.17
N LEU A 43 7.04 3.78 -2.55
CA LEU A 43 7.01 3.37 -1.15
C LEU A 43 7.67 2.00 -0.93
N ASP A 44 8.46 1.87 0.14
CA ASP A 44 8.98 0.59 0.62
C ASP A 44 8.01 -0.04 1.63
N LEU A 45 7.63 -1.31 1.41
CA LEU A 45 6.74 -2.06 2.32
C LEU A 45 7.33 -2.24 3.71
N GLN A 46 8.67 -2.36 3.85
CA GLN A 46 9.29 -2.45 5.18
C GLN A 46 9.13 -1.15 5.95
N HIS A 47 9.35 -0.02 5.27
CA HIS A 47 9.16 1.29 5.86
C HIS A 47 7.69 1.53 6.23
N LEU A 48 6.75 1.11 5.38
CA LEU A 48 5.33 1.18 5.69
C LEU A 48 4.99 0.36 6.93
N ALA A 49 5.44 -0.89 7.01
CA ALA A 49 5.20 -1.75 8.17
C ALA A 49 5.72 -1.10 9.47
N ALA A 50 6.93 -0.53 9.42
CA ALA A 50 7.49 0.23 10.55
C ALA A 50 6.65 1.46 10.91
N HIS A 51 6.20 2.25 9.91
CA HIS A 51 5.39 3.45 10.12
C HIS A 51 4.06 3.15 10.81
N VAL A 52 3.39 2.05 10.44
CA VAL A 52 2.12 1.65 11.07
C VAL A 52 2.31 0.83 12.35
N ALA A 53 3.56 0.61 12.78
CA ALA A 53 3.94 -0.24 13.91
C ALA A 53 3.41 -1.69 13.80
N MET A 54 3.52 -2.28 12.60
CA MET A 54 3.13 -3.66 12.31
C MET A 54 4.33 -4.45 11.80
N SER A 55 4.32 -5.77 12.00
CA SER A 55 5.32 -6.63 11.35
C SER A 55 5.01 -6.77 9.87
N THR A 56 6.06 -6.94 9.07
CA THR A 56 5.93 -7.24 7.64
C THR A 56 5.06 -8.46 7.39
N GLN A 57 5.17 -9.50 8.23
CA GLN A 57 4.32 -10.69 8.17
C GLN A 57 2.83 -10.36 8.41
N ALA A 58 2.52 -9.52 9.40
CA ALA A 58 1.14 -9.10 9.66
C ALA A 58 0.58 -8.29 8.49
N LEU A 59 1.38 -7.40 7.91
CA LEU A 59 1.01 -6.66 6.70
C LEU A 59 0.69 -7.62 5.55
N PHE A 60 1.56 -8.62 5.29
CA PHE A 60 1.32 -9.61 4.25
C PHE A 60 0.09 -10.49 4.51
N ALA A 61 -0.28 -10.71 5.78
CA ALA A 61 -1.48 -11.47 6.13
C ALA A 61 -2.79 -10.69 5.91
N LEU A 62 -2.74 -9.35 5.89
CA LEU A 62 -3.92 -8.51 5.67
C LEU A 62 -4.36 -8.45 4.20
N PHE A 63 -3.42 -8.51 3.26
CA PHE A 63 -3.74 -8.30 1.85
C PHE A 63 -3.56 -9.60 1.05
N PRO A 64 -4.47 -9.91 0.09
CA PRO A 64 -4.26 -11.01 -0.82
C PRO A 64 -3.04 -10.73 -1.72
N ALA A 65 -2.29 -11.79 -2.00
CA ALA A 65 -1.13 -11.70 -2.88
C ALA A 65 -1.55 -11.40 -4.33
N PRO A 66 -0.77 -10.61 -5.09
CA PRO A 66 0.46 -9.92 -4.67
C PRO A 66 0.19 -8.60 -3.91
N VAL A 67 0.65 -8.54 -2.66
CA VAL A 67 0.39 -7.43 -1.72
C VAL A 67 0.82 -6.04 -2.22
N PRO A 68 2.00 -5.86 -2.87
CA PRO A 68 2.38 -4.55 -3.39
C PRO A 68 1.37 -4.02 -4.42
N GLU A 69 0.87 -4.87 -5.30
CA GLU A 69 -0.05 -4.46 -6.36
C GLU A 69 -1.45 -4.21 -5.79
N THR A 70 -1.92 -5.10 -4.92
CA THR A 70 -3.18 -4.96 -4.19
C THR A 70 -3.21 -3.66 -3.40
N LEU A 71 -2.15 -3.39 -2.61
CA LEU A 71 -2.10 -2.20 -1.78
C LEU A 71 -2.00 -0.93 -2.63
N ALA A 72 -1.25 -0.93 -3.74
CA ALA A 72 -1.17 0.22 -4.65
C ALA A 72 -2.54 0.51 -5.27
N ALA A 73 -3.24 -0.53 -5.71
CA ALA A 73 -4.58 -0.41 -6.30
C ALA A 73 -5.60 0.18 -5.31
N ILE A 74 -5.57 -0.25 -4.04
CA ILE A 74 -6.51 0.20 -3.01
C ILE A 74 -6.16 1.60 -2.49
N SER A 75 -4.87 1.86 -2.22
CA SER A 75 -4.41 3.14 -1.65
C SER A 75 -4.34 4.28 -2.66
N GLY A 76 -4.36 3.95 -3.96
CA GLY A 76 -4.21 4.90 -5.04
C GLY A 76 -2.82 5.55 -5.10
N VAL A 77 -1.84 4.99 -4.39
CA VAL A 77 -0.44 5.44 -4.45
C VAL A 77 0.39 4.46 -5.26
N GLY A 78 1.37 4.98 -6.01
CA GLY A 78 2.33 4.15 -6.73
C GLY A 78 3.28 3.47 -5.74
N LEU A 79 3.09 2.17 -5.51
CA LEU A 79 4.07 1.36 -4.81
C LEU A 79 5.04 0.82 -5.86
N GLY A 80 6.30 1.24 -5.80
CA GLY A 80 7.34 0.58 -6.58
C GLY A 80 7.83 -0.62 -5.80
N ALA A 81 7.82 -1.81 -6.41
CA ALA A 81 8.67 -2.88 -5.94
C ALA A 81 10.08 -2.30 -5.86
N SER A 82 10.66 -2.27 -4.66
CA SER A 82 12.04 -1.83 -4.43
C SER A 82 12.99 -2.83 -5.10
N VAL A 83 13.07 -2.79 -6.43
CA VAL A 83 14.19 -3.32 -7.19
C VAL A 83 15.30 -2.30 -6.97
N SER A 84 16.07 -2.53 -5.90
CA SER A 84 17.39 -1.96 -5.74
C SER A 84 18.22 -2.38 -6.96
N ARG A 85 18.17 -1.59 -8.02
CA ARG A 85 19.23 -1.60 -9.03
C ARG A 85 20.45 -1.01 -8.34
N ARG A 86 21.23 -1.88 -7.70
CA ARG A 86 22.65 -1.61 -7.49
C ARG A 86 23.22 -1.27 -8.87
N ARG A 87 23.51 0.02 -9.11
CA ARG A 87 24.49 0.39 -10.13
C ARG A 87 25.80 -0.21 -9.65
N VAL A 88 26.18 -1.32 -10.27
CA VAL A 88 27.55 -1.78 -10.28
C VAL A 88 28.29 -0.75 -11.14
N THR A 89 29.07 0.11 -10.49
CA THR A 89 30.14 0.88 -11.10
C THR A 89 31.42 0.08 -11.02
#